data_AF-Q2IGQ1-F1
#
_entry.id   AF-Q2IGQ1-F1
#
_cell.length_a   1.000
_cell.length_b   1.000
_cell.length_c   1.000
_cell.angle_alpha   90.00
_cell.angle_beta   90.00
_cell.angle_gamma   90.00
#
_symmetry.space_group_name_H-M   'P 1'
#
loop_
_entity.id
_entity.type
_entity.pdbx_description
1 polymer ?
#
loop_
_entity_poly.entity_id
_entity_poly.type
_entity_poly.pdbx_seq_one_letter_code
_entity_poly.pdbx_strand_id
1 'polypeptide(L)'
;MEPKRHVRKRWLWASLNLAGMILFLKVGSALWVQPGEEGMPGGPGDAVSFFLTAVPILVAFLLLDLAALAWILVRTPRSDRRTGMALWFAVAALWGGVVAFDHHRSVREIDERPRPRVIG
;
A
#
# COMPACT_ATOMS: atom_id res chain seq x y z
N MET A 1 15.03 -31.13 -6.66
CA MET A 1 15.73 -29.89 -7.05
C MET A 1 15.50 -28.84 -5.98
N GLU A 2 16.48 -28.52 -5.15
CA GLU A 2 16.33 -27.42 -4.18
C GLU A 2 16.28 -26.08 -4.96
N PRO A 3 15.27 -25.23 -4.72
CA PRO A 3 15.27 -23.90 -5.30
C PRO A 3 16.47 -23.13 -4.76
N LYS A 4 17.34 -22.65 -5.66
CA LYS A 4 18.52 -21.84 -5.34
C LYS A 4 18.14 -20.78 -4.29
N ARG A 5 18.92 -20.67 -3.22
CA ARG A 5 18.64 -19.83 -2.02
C ARG A 5 18.16 -18.40 -2.33
N HIS A 6 18.61 -17.83 -3.45
CA HIS A 6 18.23 -16.51 -3.95
C HIS A 6 16.76 -16.42 -4.38
N VAL A 7 16.21 -17.50 -4.94
CA VAL A 7 14.81 -17.60 -5.38
C VAL A 7 13.89 -17.59 -4.17
N ARG A 8 14.22 -18.37 -3.12
CA ARG A 8 13.43 -18.40 -1.86
C ARG A 8 13.35 -17.03 -1.19
N LYS A 9 14.47 -16.28 -1.16
CA LYS A 9 14.50 -14.92 -0.59
C LYS A 9 13.63 -13.94 -1.38
N ARG A 10 13.64 -14.01 -2.71
CA ARG A 10 12.79 -13.17 -3.58
C ARG A 10 11.31 -13.47 -3.37
N TRP A 11 10.95 -14.75 -3.29
CA TRP A 11 9.58 -15.16 -2.97
C TRP A 11 9.14 -14.71 -1.59
N LEU A 12 9.99 -14.86 -0.57
CA LEU A 12 9.66 -14.39 0.78
C LEU A 12 9.42 -12.88 0.81
N TRP A 13 10.28 -12.09 0.16
CA TRP A 13 10.10 -10.64 0.05
C TRP A 13 8.83 -10.26 -0.72
N ALA A 14 8.53 -10.95 -1.83
CA ALA A 14 7.32 -10.71 -2.61
C ALA A 14 6.05 -11.06 -1.80
N SER A 15 6.04 -12.19 -1.09
CA SER A 15 4.93 -12.59 -0.21
C SER A 15 4.75 -11.61 0.95
N LEU A 16 5.85 -11.08 1.50
CA LEU A 16 5.79 -10.06 2.55
C LEU A 16 5.17 -8.77 2.02
N ASN A 17 5.55 -8.33 0.81
CA ASN A 17 4.92 -7.18 0.15
C ASN A 17 3.43 -7.39 -0.09
N LEU A 18 3.04 -8.57 -0.58
CA LEU A 18 1.63 -8.90 -0.77
C LEU A 18 0.84 -8.86 0.55
N ALA A 19 1.40 -9.42 1.63
CA ALA A 19 0.81 -9.33 2.96
C ALA A 19 0.69 -7.88 3.45
N GLY A 20 1.71 -7.06 3.18
CA GLY A 20 1.70 -5.61 3.45
C GLY A 20 0.59 -4.87 2.73
N MET A 21 0.39 -5.14 1.45
CA MET A 21 -0.69 -4.56 0.65
C MET A 21 -2.07 -4.94 1.20
N ILE A 22 -2.26 -6.22 1.55
CA ILE A 22 -3.51 -6.71 2.16
C ILE A 22 -3.75 -6.01 3.51
N LEU A 23 -2.72 -5.90 4.35
CA LEU A 23 -2.80 -5.21 5.63
C LEU A 23 -3.15 -3.73 5.44
N PHE A 24 -2.48 -3.05 4.51
CA PHE A 24 -2.74 -1.65 4.20
C PHE A 24 -4.19 -1.43 3.75
N LEU A 25 -4.69 -2.23 2.81
CA LEU A 25 -6.09 -2.16 2.36
C LEU A 25 -7.08 -2.49 3.48
N LYS A 26 -6.74 -3.42 4.37
CA LYS A 26 -7.60 -3.75 5.51
C LYS A 26 -7.67 -2.59 6.52
N VAL A 27 -6.56 -1.90 6.76
CA VAL A 27 -6.52 -0.70 7.59
C VAL A 27 -7.29 0.43 6.93
N GLY A 28 -7.06 0.68 5.63
CA GLY A 28 -7.82 1.67 4.85
C GLY A 28 -9.32 1.40 4.92
N SER A 29 -9.75 0.18 4.62
CA SER A 29 -11.16 -0.23 4.68
C SER A 29 -11.79 -0.11 6.07
N ALA A 30 -11.04 -0.27 7.15
CA ALA A 30 -11.54 -0.08 8.51
C ALA A 30 -11.65 1.40 8.91
N LEU A 31 -10.90 2.26 8.22
CA LEU A 31 -10.84 3.70 8.44
C LEU A 31 -11.63 4.48 7.40
N TRP A 32 -12.26 3.83 6.42
CA TRP A 32 -13.18 4.51 5.52
C TRP A 32 -14.42 4.99 6.28
N VAL A 33 -14.88 6.19 5.97
CA VAL A 33 -16.03 6.78 6.64
C VAL A 33 -17.29 6.09 6.13
N GLN A 34 -18.08 5.48 7.02
CA GLN A 34 -19.44 5.11 6.60
C GLN A 34 -20.30 6.38 6.46
N PRO A 35 -21.14 6.48 5.42
CA PRO A 35 -22.03 7.63 5.24
C PRO A 35 -22.85 7.89 6.52
N GLY A 36 -22.58 9.01 7.21
CA GLY A 36 -23.29 9.42 8.43
C GLY A 36 -22.47 9.43 9.74
N GLU A 37 -21.23 8.92 9.76
CA GLU A 37 -20.34 8.92 10.95
C GLU A 37 -19.28 10.03 10.94
N GLU A 38 -19.46 11.02 10.07
CA GLU A 38 -18.48 12.05 9.76
C GLU A 38 -18.35 13.07 10.90
N GLY A 39 -17.14 13.18 11.46
CA GLY A 39 -16.79 14.24 12.41
C GLY A 39 -16.75 13.84 13.88
N MET A 40 -16.84 12.55 14.22
CA MET A 40 -16.46 12.10 15.56
C MET A 40 -14.94 12.10 15.70
N PRO A 41 -14.36 12.86 16.66
CA PRO A 41 -12.92 12.81 16.91
C PRO A 41 -12.52 11.39 17.32
N GLY A 42 -11.62 10.77 16.55
CA GLY A 42 -11.18 9.39 16.72
C GLY A 42 -12.05 8.32 16.03
N GLY A 43 -13.03 8.73 15.19
CA GLY A 43 -13.90 7.82 14.43
C GLY A 43 -13.40 7.49 13.02
N PRO A 44 -14.13 6.62 12.29
CA PRO A 44 -13.84 6.28 10.89
C PRO A 44 -13.69 7.53 10.00
N GLY A 45 -12.62 7.54 9.22
CA GLY A 45 -12.12 8.59 8.32
C GLY A 45 -11.67 9.90 8.93
N ASP A 46 -11.30 9.85 10.21
CA ASP A 46 -10.35 10.81 10.75
C ASP A 46 -8.99 10.71 10.01
N ALA A 47 -8.59 11.81 9.38
CA ALA A 47 -7.33 11.92 8.66
C ALA A 47 -6.12 11.69 9.57
N VAL A 48 -6.22 12.03 10.86
CA VAL A 48 -5.14 11.83 11.83
C VAL A 48 -4.97 10.34 12.13
N SER A 49 -6.06 9.62 12.36
CA SER A 49 -6.06 8.17 12.57
C SER A 49 -5.52 7.40 11.36
N PHE A 50 -5.90 7.80 10.14
CA PHE A 50 -5.30 7.26 8.92
C PHE A 50 -3.80 7.57 8.83
N PHE A 51 -3.41 8.81 9.07
CA PHE A 51 -2.01 9.22 9.02
C PHE A 51 -1.15 8.44 10.03
N LEU A 52 -1.63 8.23 11.25
CA LEU A 52 -0.87 7.55 12.30
C LEU A 52 -0.80 6.03 12.13
N THR A 53 -1.65 5.42 11.30
CA THR A 53 -1.72 3.95 11.14
C THR A 53 -1.28 3.50 9.75
N ALA A 54 -1.85 4.08 8.69
CA ALA A 54 -1.60 3.69 7.32
C ALA A 54 -0.25 4.21 6.79
N VAL A 55 0.15 5.43 7.15
CA VAL A 55 1.42 6.02 6.67
C VAL A 55 2.65 5.27 7.22
N PRO A 56 2.73 4.89 8.51
CA PRO A 56 3.85 4.07 9.00
C PRO A 56 4.00 2.74 8.25
N ILE A 57 2.88 2.10 7.88
CA ILE A 57 2.90 0.87 7.08
C ILE A 57 3.51 1.16 5.70
N LEU A 58 3.02 2.20 5.00
CA LEU A 58 3.56 2.61 3.71
C LEU A 58 5.06 2.94 3.78
N VAL A 59 5.48 3.70 4.80
CA VAL A 59 6.89 4.07 5.00
C VAL A 59 7.74 2.84 5.25
N ALA A 60 7.30 1.89 6.07
CA ALA A 60 8.04 0.67 6.35
C ALA A 60 8.25 -0.18 5.09
N PHE A 61 7.20 -0.36 4.28
CA PHE A 61 7.30 -1.11 3.02
C PHE A 61 8.08 -0.36 1.94
N LEU A 62 7.98 0.96 1.87
CA LEU A 62 8.80 1.78 0.99
C LEU A 62 10.30 1.60 1.31
N LEU A 63 10.68 1.65 2.60
CA LEU A 63 12.06 1.44 3.01
C LEU A 63 12.54 0.02 2.68
N LEU A 64 11.69 -0.99 2.87
CA LEU A 64 11.97 -2.37 2.49
C LEU A 64 12.23 -2.50 0.97
N ASP A 65 11.41 -1.86 0.15
CA ASP A 65 11.52 -1.89 -1.30
C ASP A 65 12.72 -1.11 -1.82
N LEU A 66 13.07 0.02 -1.19
CA LEU A 66 14.31 0.76 -1.47
C LEU A 66 15.55 -0.07 -1.10
N ALA A 67 15.54 -0.77 0.03
CA ALA A 67 16.61 -1.68 0.41
C ALA A 67 16.74 -2.84 -0.59
N ALA A 68 15.61 -3.39 -1.05
CA ALA A 68 15.58 -4.42 -2.10
C ALA A 68 16.14 -3.90 -3.43
N LEU A 69 15.78 -2.67 -3.84
CA LEU A 69 16.30 -2.03 -5.03
C LEU A 69 17.82 -1.85 -4.95
N ALA A 70 18.33 -1.29 -3.85
CA ALA A 70 19.76 -1.11 -3.62
C ALA A 70 20.49 -2.46 -3.69
N TRP A 71 19.92 -3.52 -3.10
CA TRP A 71 20.48 -4.87 -3.19
C TRP A 71 20.52 -5.40 -4.63
N ILE A 72 19.45 -5.20 -5.41
CA ILE A 72 19.39 -5.62 -6.81
C ILE A 72 20.45 -4.90 -7.64
N LEU A 73 20.64 -3.59 -7.42
CA LEU A 73 21.59 -2.78 -8.17
C LEU A 73 23.05 -3.10 -7.83
N VAL A 74 23.37 -3.28 -6.54
CA VAL A 74 24.76 -3.41 -6.06
C VAL A 74 25.23 -4.87 -5.99
N ARG A 75 24.36 -5.79 -5.58
CA ARG A 75 24.76 -7.15 -5.18
C ARG A 75 24.32 -8.25 -6.15
N THR A 76 23.47 -7.95 -7.14
CA THR A 76 22.95 -8.97 -8.05
C THR A 76 23.75 -9.06 -9.36
N PRO A 77 24.20 -10.28 -9.76
CA PRO A 77 24.87 -10.50 -11.05
C PRO A 77 24.03 -9.97 -12.22
N ARG A 78 24.69 -9.51 -13.30
CA ARG A 78 23.98 -8.96 -14.48
C ARG A 78 22.94 -9.92 -15.06
N SER A 79 23.23 -11.23 -15.08
CA SER A 79 22.32 -12.27 -15.57
C SER A 79 21.01 -12.34 -14.78
N ASP A 80 21.05 -12.13 -13.46
CA ASP A 80 19.89 -12.23 -12.57
C ASP A 80 19.24 -10.87 -12.25
N ARG A 81 19.87 -9.77 -12.68
CA ARG A 81 19.44 -8.40 -12.39
C ARG A 81 18.17 -8.04 -13.15
N ARG A 82 18.05 -8.44 -14.42
CA ARG A 82 16.86 -8.15 -15.24
C ARG A 82 15.60 -8.75 -14.61
N THR A 83 15.68 -10.01 -14.18
CA THR A 83 14.58 -10.69 -13.47
C THR A 83 14.29 -10.04 -12.12
N GLY A 84 15.33 -9.65 -11.37
CA GLY A 84 15.16 -8.92 -10.10
C GLY A 84 14.46 -7.57 -10.28
N MET A 85 14.88 -6.79 -11.29
CA MET A 85 14.25 -5.50 -11.62
C MET A 85 12.82 -5.67 -12.11
N ALA A 86 12.54 -6.66 -12.96
CA ALA A 86 11.18 -6.93 -13.42
C ALA A 86 10.23 -7.25 -12.25
N LEU A 87 10.69 -8.08 -11.32
CA LEU A 87 9.92 -8.38 -10.10
C LEU A 87 9.75 -7.14 -9.22
N TRP A 88 10.80 -6.33 -9.06
CA TRP A 88 10.73 -5.08 -8.29
C TRP A 88 9.73 -4.10 -8.88
N PHE A 89 9.76 -3.87 -10.20
CA PHE A 89 8.78 -3.01 -10.87
C PHE A 89 7.36 -3.55 -10.77
N ALA A 90 7.17 -4.86 -10.83
CA ALA A 90 5.85 -5.47 -10.63
C ALA A 90 5.30 -5.17 -9.22
N VAL A 91 6.13 -5.31 -8.18
CA VAL A 91 5.74 -4.98 -6.79
C VAL A 91 5.45 -3.48 -6.63
N ALA A 92 6.30 -2.61 -7.18
CA ALA A 92 6.09 -1.16 -7.14
C ALA A 92 4.79 -0.75 -7.86
N ALA A 93 4.49 -1.34 -9.02
CA ALA A 93 3.25 -1.11 -9.75
C ALA A 93 2.02 -1.57 -8.95
N LEU A 94 2.10 -2.73 -8.28
CA LEU A 94 1.05 -3.22 -7.39
C LEU A 94 0.81 -2.27 -6.21
N TRP A 95 1.87 -1.79 -5.55
CA TRP A 95 1.74 -0.77 -4.49
C TRP A 95 1.09 0.51 -5.01
N GLY A 96 1.51 1.00 -6.18
CA GLY A 96 0.87 2.15 -6.83
C GLY A 96 -0.62 1.93 -7.08
N GLY A 97 -1.01 0.75 -7.56
CA GLY A 97 -2.41 0.38 -7.75
C GLY A 97 -3.20 0.31 -6.45
N VAL A 98 -2.61 -0.24 -5.38
CA VAL A 98 -3.22 -0.32 -4.04
C VAL A 98 -3.47 1.05 -3.46
N VAL A 99 -2.48 1.95 -3.51
CA VAL A 99 -2.61 3.32 -3.01
C VAL A 99 -3.62 4.12 -3.84
N ALA A 100 -3.59 3.98 -5.18
CA ALA A 100 -4.55 4.64 -6.06
C ALA A 100 -5.99 4.14 -5.83
N PHE A 101 -6.16 2.84 -5.59
CA PHE A 101 -7.47 2.25 -5.26
C PHE A 101 -8.00 2.79 -3.94
N ASP A 102 -7.18 2.81 -2.88
CA ASP A 102 -7.56 3.37 -1.58
C ASP A 102 -7.93 4.86 -1.68
N HIS A 103 -7.14 5.64 -2.44
CA HIS A 103 -7.43 7.05 -2.69
C HIS A 103 -8.73 7.27 -3.48
N HIS A 104 -9.00 6.48 -4.53
CA HIS A 104 -10.25 6.58 -5.28
C HIS A 104 -11.47 6.22 -4.43
N ARG A 105 -11.33 5.24 -3.54
CA ARG A 105 -12.39 4.85 -2.63
C ARG A 105 -12.69 5.94 -1.60
N SER A 106 -11.65 6.52 -1.00
CA SER A 106 -11.85 7.62 -0.05
C SER A 106 -12.47 8.87 -0.68
N VAL A 107 -12.14 9.19 -1.94
CA VAL A 107 -12.72 10.34 -2.66
C VAL A 107 -14.20 10.12 -3.04
N ARG A 108 -14.56 8.94 -3.56
CA ARG A 108 -15.95 8.66 -3.96
C ARG A 108 -16.94 8.76 -2.81
N GLU A 109 -16.54 8.31 -1.63
CA GLU A 109 -17.40 8.32 -0.44
C GLU A 109 -17.70 9.74 0.05
N ILE A 110 -16.80 10.70 -0.23
CA ILE A 110 -16.99 12.13 0.08
C ILE A 110 -18.01 12.79 -0.88
N ASP A 111 -17.99 12.43 -2.17
CA ASP A 111 -18.82 13.04 -3.22
C ASP A 111 -20.29 12.57 -3.22
N GLU A 112 -20.59 11.40 -2.66
CA GLU A 112 -21.97 10.90 -2.55
C GLU A 112 -22.81 11.65 -1.48
N ARG A 113 -22.24 12.66 -0.80
CA ARG A 113 -23.01 13.55 0.09
C ARG A 113 -24.00 14.41 -0.71
N PRO A 114 -25.31 14.36 -0.39
CA PRO A 114 -26.24 15.38 -0.85
C PRO A 114 -25.81 16.74 -0.29
N ARG A 115 -25.58 17.74 -1.15
CA ARG A 115 -25.37 19.11 -0.68
C ARG A 115 -26.58 19.51 0.17
N PRO A 116 -26.39 20.15 1.34
CA PRO A 116 -27.52 20.66 2.10
C PRO A 116 -28.32 21.58 1.19
N ARG A 117 -29.62 21.28 1.00
CA ARG A 117 -30.54 22.28 0.43
C ARG A 117 -30.53 23.44 1.40
N VAL A 118 -29.92 24.54 0.98
CA VAL A 118 -30.11 25.83 1.61
C VAL A 118 -31.58 26.18 1.37
N ILE A 119 -32.43 25.91 2.37
CA ILE A 119 -33.82 26.35 2.36
C ILE A 119 -33.75 27.83 2.73
N GLY A 120 -33.88 28.68 1.71
CA GLY A 120 -34.14 30.11 1.87
C GLY A 120 -35.58 30.39 2.22
#